data_AF-A0A959FSU9-F1
#
_entry.id   AF-A0A959FSU9-F1
#
_cell.length_a   1.000
_cell.length_b   1.000
_cell.length_c   1.000
_cell.angle_alpha   90.00
_cell.angle_beta   90.00
_cell.angle_gamma   90.00
#
_symmetry.space_group_name_H-M   'P 1'
#
loop_
_entity.id
_entity.type
_entity.pdbx_description
1 polymer ?
#
loop_
_entity_poly.entity_id
_entity_poly.type
_entity_poly.pdbx_seq_one_letter_code
_entity_poly.pdbx_strand_id
1 'polypeptide(L)'
;MSFKHLFLSSILLFCFAAESFAYPIDGYLLTGIRRLMRLELIQKGELKDTPLLKGAQKSLKDIQLHLYQTAKGDSLTELPPVDVALQKGLDALFPNLHESYSITLMDITPGQPIRYAKRKEERGFQPGSVGKLAVITALFCEMENLYPDSFELRRDLLKNRKVKGGKWAVYDEHTVPFYDPETKKFFKRQVQESDVFSLYEWADHTLSVSNNGAASVVWREAILMYVFGEKYLTLTEAEADAYFKNTSKAELADIAITVVNGPLESLGITNEEWRLGQMFTRGATGIIPGKGGSIGTPEGLMKWMV
;
A
#
# COMPACT_ATOMS: atom_id res chain seq x y z
N MET A 1 -25.18 61.33 21.12
CA MET A 1 -24.61 60.13 21.77
C MET A 1 -25.46 58.95 21.36
N SER A 2 -25.00 57.83 20.81
CA SER A 2 -23.69 57.30 20.45
C SER A 2 -23.98 56.10 19.53
N PHE A 3 -23.12 55.87 18.55
CA PHE A 3 -23.09 54.70 17.68
C PHE A 3 -23.40 53.39 18.41
N LYS A 4 -24.20 52.51 17.79
CA LYS A 4 -24.07 51.06 17.99
C LYS A 4 -24.03 50.36 16.64
N HIS A 5 -22.87 49.78 16.43
CA HIS A 5 -22.32 49.22 15.22
C HIS A 5 -23.02 47.96 14.75
N LEU A 6 -23.14 47.85 13.43
CA LEU A 6 -23.02 46.61 12.66
C LEU A 6 -21.93 45.73 13.26
N PHE A 7 -22.24 44.48 13.60
CA PHE A 7 -21.27 43.40 13.55
C PHE A 7 -21.97 42.16 12.98
N LEU A 8 -21.89 42.05 11.66
CA LEU A 8 -22.13 40.83 10.92
C LEU A 8 -20.90 39.95 11.15
N SER A 9 -20.92 39.08 12.15
CA SER A 9 -19.87 38.07 12.33
C SER A 9 -20.12 36.94 11.33
N SER A 10 -19.58 37.11 10.13
CA SER A 10 -19.34 36.04 9.17
C SER A 10 -18.39 35.02 9.81
N ILE A 11 -18.94 33.91 10.30
CA ILE A 11 -18.14 32.72 10.62
C ILE A 11 -17.74 32.12 9.27
N LEU A 12 -16.58 32.53 8.76
CA LEU A 12 -15.87 31.80 7.72
C LEU A 12 -15.37 30.50 8.38
N LEU A 13 -16.15 29.43 8.23
CA LEU A 13 -15.67 28.08 8.50
C LEU A 13 -14.61 27.78 7.43
N PHE A 14 -13.34 28.03 7.75
CA PHE A 14 -12.24 27.48 6.97
C PHE A 14 -12.25 25.97 7.18
N CYS A 15 -13.05 25.27 6.37
CA CYS A 15 -12.83 23.87 6.10
C CYS A 15 -11.48 23.78 5.40
N PHE A 16 -10.40 23.54 6.14
CA PHE A 16 -9.21 22.96 5.57
C PHE A 16 -9.63 21.60 5.01
N ALA A 17 -9.87 21.55 3.71
CA ALA A 17 -9.89 20.30 2.98
C ALA A 17 -8.49 19.71 3.19
N ALA A 18 -8.40 18.69 4.05
CA ALA A 18 -7.22 17.85 4.13
C ALA A 18 -6.93 17.38 2.69
N GLU A 19 -5.76 17.75 2.17
CA GLU A 19 -5.31 17.25 0.88
C GLU A 19 -5.11 15.74 1.04
N SER A 20 -6.08 14.97 0.56
CA SER A 20 -5.97 13.53 0.48
C SER A 20 -4.83 13.18 -0.48
N PHE A 21 -3.80 12.55 0.06
CA PHE A 21 -2.59 12.15 -0.66
C PHE A 21 -2.95 11.27 -1.86
N ALA A 22 -2.55 11.70 -3.05
CA ALA A 22 -2.81 11.01 -4.31
C ALA A 22 -1.50 10.59 -4.98
N TYR A 23 -1.62 9.59 -5.84
CA TYR A 23 -0.52 9.02 -6.61
C TYR A 23 0.03 10.00 -7.64
N PRO A 24 1.36 10.12 -7.81
CA PRO A 24 1.97 11.14 -8.65
C PRO A 24 1.58 10.95 -10.13
N ILE A 25 0.90 11.95 -10.68
CA ILE A 25 0.40 11.89 -12.05
C ILE A 25 1.51 11.89 -13.09
N ASP A 26 2.59 12.61 -12.83
CA ASP A 26 3.76 12.82 -13.71
C ASP A 26 4.82 11.71 -13.58
N GLY A 27 4.45 10.57 -13.00
CA GLY A 27 5.37 9.47 -12.69
C GLY A 27 5.67 8.54 -13.88
N TYR A 28 5.09 8.73 -15.07
CA TYR A 28 5.22 7.74 -16.15
C TYR A 28 6.68 7.52 -16.58
N LEU A 29 7.43 8.59 -16.83
CA LEU A 29 8.83 8.47 -17.27
C LEU A 29 9.69 7.76 -16.21
N LEU A 30 9.38 8.00 -14.93
CA LEU A 30 10.10 7.45 -13.79
C LEU A 30 9.82 5.96 -13.58
N THR A 31 8.56 5.54 -13.74
CA THR A 31 8.05 4.23 -13.30
C THR A 31 7.70 3.29 -14.45
N GLY A 32 7.45 3.80 -15.65
CA GLY A 32 6.91 3.04 -16.78
C GLY A 32 5.45 2.59 -16.60
N ILE A 33 4.74 3.04 -15.55
CA ILE A 33 3.34 2.66 -15.32
C ILE A 33 2.46 3.35 -16.36
N ARG A 34 2.05 2.58 -17.36
CA ARG A 34 1.39 3.10 -18.57
C ARG A 34 0.11 3.89 -18.28
N ARG A 35 -0.68 3.48 -17.27
CA ARG A 35 -1.90 4.23 -16.92
C ARG A 35 -1.61 5.66 -16.45
N LEU A 36 -0.41 5.97 -15.93
CA LEU A 36 -0.05 7.33 -15.53
C LEU A 36 0.09 8.24 -16.76
N MET A 37 0.69 7.74 -17.84
CA MET A 37 0.77 8.48 -19.11
C MET A 37 -0.62 8.92 -19.58
N ARG A 38 -1.61 8.04 -19.47
CA ARG A 38 -3.00 8.40 -19.79
C ARG A 38 -3.51 9.54 -18.92
N LEU A 39 -3.26 9.50 -17.61
CA LEU A 39 -3.67 10.55 -16.69
C LEU A 39 -2.96 11.88 -17.01
N GLU A 40 -1.65 11.86 -17.31
CA GLU A 40 -0.91 13.05 -17.75
C GLU A 40 -1.50 13.66 -19.02
N LEU A 41 -1.83 12.84 -20.02
CA LEU A 41 -2.42 13.31 -21.28
C LEU A 41 -3.81 13.95 -21.05
N ILE A 42 -4.60 13.41 -20.12
CA ILE A 42 -5.89 14.02 -19.72
C ILE A 42 -5.64 15.36 -19.03
N GLN A 43 -4.69 15.42 -18.10
CA GLN A 43 -4.34 16.65 -17.37
C GLN A 43 -3.84 17.76 -18.31
N LYS A 44 -3.08 17.41 -19.34
CA LYS A 44 -2.59 18.33 -20.38
C LYS A 44 -3.66 18.73 -21.41
N GLY A 45 -4.82 18.08 -21.41
CA GLY A 45 -5.88 18.27 -22.41
C GLY A 45 -5.58 17.63 -23.77
N GLU A 46 -4.54 16.81 -23.86
CA GLU A 46 -4.11 16.09 -25.07
C GLU A 46 -4.92 14.81 -25.32
N LEU A 47 -5.57 14.28 -24.28
CA LEU A 47 -6.53 13.19 -24.36
C LEU A 47 -7.87 13.64 -23.76
N LYS A 48 -8.92 13.64 -24.59
CA LYS A 48 -10.27 14.01 -24.14
C LYS A 48 -10.91 12.86 -23.36
N ASP A 49 -11.06 13.04 -22.05
CA ASP A 49 -11.73 12.11 -21.14
C ASP A 49 -12.29 12.87 -19.92
N THR A 50 -12.78 12.14 -18.91
CA THR A 50 -13.24 12.68 -17.63
C THR A 50 -12.12 13.45 -16.94
N PRO A 51 -12.32 14.73 -16.60
CA PRO A 51 -11.34 15.52 -15.86
C PRO A 51 -10.97 14.87 -14.54
N LEU A 52 -9.70 14.98 -14.16
CA LEU A 52 -9.19 14.42 -12.92
C LEU A 52 -9.61 15.27 -11.73
N LEU A 53 -9.96 14.61 -10.62
CA LEU A 53 -10.17 15.27 -9.34
C LEU A 53 -8.90 16.01 -8.90
N LYS A 54 -9.03 17.12 -8.18
CA LYS A 54 -7.88 17.96 -7.76
C LYS A 54 -6.77 17.17 -7.08
N GLY A 55 -7.11 16.23 -6.19
CA GLY A 55 -6.11 15.37 -5.54
C GLY A 55 -5.33 14.54 -6.56
N ALA A 56 -6.01 13.93 -7.54
CA ALA A 56 -5.38 13.09 -8.57
C ALA A 56 -4.50 13.85 -9.58
N GLN A 57 -4.40 15.18 -9.47
CA GLN A 57 -3.53 16.02 -10.30
C GLN A 57 -2.16 16.30 -9.67
N LYS A 58 -1.94 15.86 -8.42
CA LYS A 58 -0.68 16.07 -7.69
C LYS A 58 0.47 15.31 -8.35
N SER A 59 1.64 15.94 -8.35
CA SER A 59 2.89 15.46 -8.95
C SER A 59 3.79 14.77 -7.91
N LEU A 60 4.89 14.17 -8.37
CA LEU A 60 5.96 13.66 -7.51
C LEU A 60 6.50 14.74 -6.56
N LYS A 61 6.54 16.00 -6.99
CA LYS A 61 7.04 17.13 -6.19
C LYS A 61 6.09 17.52 -5.06
N ASP A 62 4.83 17.12 -5.16
CA ASP A 62 3.83 17.37 -4.12
C ASP A 62 3.84 16.31 -3.02
N ILE A 63 4.63 15.23 -3.17
CA ILE A 63 4.79 14.21 -2.13
C ILE A 63 5.57 14.80 -0.97
N GLN A 64 4.95 14.83 0.20
CA GLN A 64 5.57 15.27 1.45
C GLN A 64 5.56 14.12 2.45
N LEU A 65 6.74 13.68 2.88
CA LEU A 65 6.90 12.64 3.89
C LEU A 65 7.07 13.32 5.25
N HIS A 66 5.97 13.56 5.96
CA HIS A 66 5.98 14.33 7.21
C HIS A 66 6.65 13.63 8.39
N LEU A 67 6.90 12.32 8.30
CA LEU A 67 7.52 11.53 9.36
C LEU A 67 8.95 11.06 8.99
N TYR A 68 9.20 10.77 7.71
CA TYR A 68 10.47 10.22 7.25
C TYR A 68 11.66 11.17 7.47
N GLN A 69 12.70 10.68 8.14
CA GLN A 69 13.93 11.43 8.46
C GLN A 69 13.64 12.75 9.21
N THR A 70 12.68 12.70 10.12
CA THR A 70 12.38 13.83 11.01
C THR A 70 12.59 13.38 12.43
N ALA A 71 13.13 14.24 13.30
CA ALA A 71 13.23 13.94 14.74
C ALA A 71 11.86 13.56 15.36
N LYS A 72 10.77 14.02 14.75
CA LYS A 72 9.39 13.70 15.12
C LYS A 72 9.04 12.24 14.78
N GLY A 73 9.32 11.77 13.56
CA GLY A 73 9.12 10.37 13.15
C GLY A 73 10.12 9.42 13.80
N ASP A 74 11.41 9.78 13.84
CA ASP A 74 12.48 8.96 14.42
C ASP A 74 12.28 8.70 15.93
N SER A 75 11.42 9.50 16.59
CA SER A 75 11.05 9.31 18.00
C SER A 75 9.91 8.31 18.23
N LEU A 76 9.22 7.86 17.19
CA LEU A 76 8.04 6.98 17.27
C LEU A 76 8.42 5.49 17.25
N THR A 77 9.36 5.09 18.11
CA THR A 77 9.62 3.66 18.34
C THR A 77 8.44 2.97 19.03
N GLU A 78 7.61 3.74 19.72
CA GLU A 78 6.36 3.32 20.36
C GLU A 78 5.26 4.36 20.10
N LEU A 79 4.00 3.94 20.16
CA LEU A 79 2.87 4.87 20.02
C LEU A 79 2.81 5.81 21.24
N PRO A 80 2.53 7.12 21.05
CA PRO A 80 2.44 8.07 22.16
C PRO A 80 1.34 7.70 23.17
N PRO A 81 1.46 8.14 24.43
CA PRO A 81 0.37 8.01 25.39
C PRO A 81 -0.89 8.76 24.88
N VAL A 82 -2.06 8.28 25.31
CA VAL A 82 -3.34 8.88 24.92
C VAL A 82 -3.44 10.33 25.38
N ASP A 83 -3.73 11.22 24.44
CA ASP A 83 -4.04 12.62 24.72
C ASP A 83 -5.50 12.75 25.16
N VAL A 84 -5.71 13.24 26.39
CA VAL A 84 -7.04 13.33 27.02
C VAL A 84 -8.01 14.21 26.23
N ALA A 85 -7.53 15.33 25.67
CA ALA A 85 -8.38 16.27 24.95
C ALA A 85 -8.79 15.70 23.59
N LEU A 86 -7.84 15.08 22.86
CA LEU A 86 -8.09 14.40 21.59
C LEU A 86 -9.01 13.20 21.78
N GLN A 87 -8.78 12.39 22.81
CA GLN A 87 -9.64 11.25 23.14
C GLN A 87 -11.07 11.68 23.42
N LYS A 88 -11.27 12.74 24.23
CA LYS A 88 -12.61 13.29 24.49
C LYS A 88 -13.28 13.77 23.19
N GLY A 89 -12.52 14.37 22.28
CA GLY A 89 -13.01 14.76 20.95
C GLY A 89 -13.43 13.55 20.12
N LEU A 90 -12.60 12.51 20.08
CA LEU A 90 -12.88 11.26 19.37
C LEU A 90 -14.16 10.58 19.91
N ASP A 91 -14.30 10.48 21.24
CA ASP A 91 -15.46 9.86 21.87
C ASP A 91 -16.75 10.64 21.57
N ALA A 92 -16.67 11.98 21.53
CA ALA A 92 -17.81 12.84 21.24
C ALA A 92 -18.30 12.72 19.79
N LEU A 93 -17.45 12.34 18.83
CA LEU A 93 -17.85 12.10 17.44
C LEU A 93 -18.72 10.84 17.29
N PHE A 94 -18.53 9.86 18.16
CA PHE A 94 -19.22 8.57 18.07
C PHE A 94 -19.84 8.14 19.41
N PRO A 95 -20.82 8.91 19.93
CA PRO A 95 -21.40 8.68 21.26
C PRO A 95 -22.08 7.31 21.38
N ASN A 96 -22.56 6.75 20.26
CA ASN A 96 -23.23 5.46 20.20
C ASN A 96 -22.57 4.51 19.18
N LEU A 97 -21.25 4.60 18.99
CA LEU A 97 -20.56 3.67 18.09
C LEU A 97 -20.76 2.25 18.60
N HIS A 98 -21.21 1.37 17.70
CA HIS A 98 -21.36 -0.03 18.02
C HIS A 98 -20.03 -0.61 18.50
N GLU A 99 -20.08 -1.52 19.45
CA GLU A 99 -18.90 -2.04 20.12
C GLU A 99 -17.96 -2.85 19.21
N SER A 100 -18.44 -3.20 18.00
CA SER A 100 -17.69 -3.88 16.94
C SER A 100 -16.65 -3.01 16.25
N TYR A 101 -16.74 -1.68 16.37
CA TYR A 101 -15.81 -0.77 15.74
C TYR A 101 -14.63 -0.47 16.65
N SER A 102 -13.47 -0.33 16.02
CA SER A 102 -12.24 0.13 16.65
C SER A 102 -11.66 1.28 15.83
N ILE A 103 -10.97 2.21 16.49
CA ILE A 103 -10.43 3.42 15.88
C ILE A 103 -9.08 3.73 16.51
N THR A 104 -8.12 4.16 15.70
CA THR A 104 -6.88 4.81 16.14
C THR A 104 -6.75 6.13 15.39
N LEU A 105 -6.26 7.16 16.07
CA LEU A 105 -6.08 8.50 15.54
C LEU A 105 -4.77 9.06 16.05
N MET A 106 -3.88 9.39 15.11
CA MET A 106 -2.63 10.05 15.40
C MET A 106 -2.63 11.42 14.72
N ASP A 107 -2.54 12.47 15.54
CA ASP A 107 -2.41 13.84 15.06
C ASP A 107 -0.93 14.19 14.96
N ILE A 108 -0.48 14.36 13.71
CA ILE A 108 0.90 14.69 13.35
C ILE A 108 1.06 16.12 12.86
N THR A 109 0.11 17.02 13.17
CA THR A 109 0.10 18.41 12.69
C THR A 109 1.48 19.09 12.81
N PRO A 110 2.00 19.71 11.73
CA PRO A 110 3.28 20.41 11.77
C PRO A 110 3.32 21.51 12.84
N GLY A 111 4.42 21.58 13.59
CA GLY A 111 4.59 22.57 14.66
C GLY A 111 3.81 22.27 15.95
N GLN A 112 3.08 21.16 16.02
CA GLN A 112 2.35 20.71 17.22
C GLN A 112 2.93 19.40 17.77
N PRO A 113 2.79 19.14 19.08
CA PRO A 113 3.09 17.83 19.67
C PRO A 113 2.30 16.73 18.96
N ILE A 114 2.87 15.53 18.84
CA ILE A 114 2.10 14.37 18.40
C ILE A 114 1.09 14.04 19.48
N ARG A 115 -0.16 13.79 19.07
CA ARG A 115 -1.23 13.35 19.96
C ARG A 115 -1.81 12.05 19.45
N TYR A 116 -2.18 11.18 20.37
CA TYR A 116 -2.75 9.88 20.05
C TYR A 116 -4.10 9.69 20.76
N ALA A 117 -5.06 9.09 20.06
CA ALA A 117 -6.34 8.69 20.62
C ALA A 117 -6.77 7.34 20.03
N LYS A 118 -7.50 6.57 20.82
CA LYS A 118 -7.80 5.17 20.49
C LYS A 118 -9.14 4.71 21.01
N ARG A 119 -9.67 3.67 20.37
CA ARG A 119 -10.84 2.92 20.80
C ARG A 119 -10.66 1.46 20.39
N LYS A 120 -10.51 0.57 21.38
CA LYS A 120 -10.35 -0.89 21.17
C LYS A 120 -9.27 -1.23 20.14
N GLU A 121 -8.12 -0.57 20.22
CA GLU A 121 -7.06 -0.65 19.20
C GLU A 121 -6.42 -2.03 19.06
N GLU A 122 -6.41 -2.82 20.14
CA GLU A 122 -5.85 -4.18 20.18
C GLU A 122 -6.83 -5.23 19.62
N ARG A 123 -8.07 -4.84 19.29
CA ARG A 123 -9.06 -5.79 18.76
C ARG A 123 -8.63 -6.26 17.38
N GLY A 124 -8.51 -7.57 17.22
CA GLY A 124 -8.20 -8.21 15.95
C GLY A 124 -9.38 -8.27 14.97
N PHE A 125 -9.08 -8.04 13.70
CA PHE A 125 -9.99 -8.18 12.56
C PHE A 125 -9.33 -8.98 11.44
N GLN A 126 -10.13 -9.48 10.49
CA GLN A 126 -9.57 -9.90 9.21
C GLN A 126 -9.10 -8.64 8.46
N PRO A 127 -7.80 -8.53 8.10
CA PRO A 127 -7.26 -7.29 7.54
C PRO A 127 -7.77 -7.02 6.12
N GLY A 128 -8.28 -8.04 5.42
CA GLY A 128 -8.75 -7.93 4.04
C GLY A 128 -7.68 -7.28 3.16
N SER A 129 -8.10 -6.35 2.30
CA SER A 129 -7.20 -5.63 1.40
C SER A 129 -6.16 -4.75 2.08
N VAL A 130 -6.37 -4.31 3.33
CA VAL A 130 -5.34 -3.56 4.07
C VAL A 130 -4.08 -4.41 4.22
N GLY A 131 -4.24 -5.74 4.33
CA GLY A 131 -3.14 -6.69 4.39
C GLY A 131 -2.17 -6.61 3.21
N LYS A 132 -2.57 -6.08 2.05
CA LYS A 132 -1.68 -5.89 0.89
C LYS A 132 -0.51 -4.94 1.18
N LEU A 133 -0.61 -4.09 2.20
CA LEU A 133 0.49 -3.26 2.67
C LEU A 133 1.65 -4.12 3.22
N ALA A 134 1.37 -5.25 3.87
CA ALA A 134 2.41 -6.20 4.30
C ALA A 134 3.15 -6.79 3.09
N VAL A 135 2.42 -7.12 2.02
CA VAL A 135 3.03 -7.61 0.75
C VAL A 135 3.94 -6.56 0.10
N ILE A 136 3.52 -5.30 0.07
CA ILE A 136 4.35 -4.21 -0.46
C ILE A 136 5.56 -3.94 0.44
N THR A 137 5.40 -4.05 1.75
CA THR A 137 6.51 -3.93 2.72
C THR A 137 7.54 -5.03 2.48
N ALA A 138 7.10 -6.28 2.28
CA ALA A 138 7.98 -7.39 1.92
C ALA A 138 8.70 -7.16 0.59
N LEU A 139 7.99 -6.73 -0.45
CA LEU A 139 8.62 -6.38 -1.73
C LEU A 139 9.75 -5.35 -1.54
N PHE A 140 9.49 -4.27 -0.80
CA PHE A 140 10.49 -3.22 -0.58
C PHE A 140 11.66 -3.67 0.29
N CYS A 141 11.40 -4.49 1.33
CA CYS A 141 12.44 -5.08 2.15
C CYS A 141 13.36 -5.99 1.33
N GLU A 142 12.81 -6.87 0.51
CA GLU A 142 13.62 -7.76 -0.34
C GLU A 142 14.40 -7.00 -1.41
N MET A 143 13.84 -5.93 -1.97
CA MET A 143 14.58 -5.06 -2.86
C MET A 143 15.73 -4.33 -2.18
N GLU A 144 15.55 -3.91 -0.92
CA GLU A 144 16.62 -3.36 -0.11
C GLU A 144 17.71 -4.40 0.16
N ASN A 145 17.35 -5.64 0.46
CA ASN A 145 18.32 -6.73 0.62
C ASN A 145 19.14 -6.97 -0.65
N LEU A 146 18.51 -6.89 -1.84
CA LEU A 146 19.21 -7.05 -3.13
C LEU A 146 20.12 -5.87 -3.48
N TYR A 147 19.71 -4.65 -3.13
CA TYR A 147 20.40 -3.41 -3.47
C TYR A 147 20.48 -2.48 -2.25
N PRO A 148 21.28 -2.82 -1.22
CA PRO A 148 21.29 -2.09 0.05
C PRO A 148 21.69 -0.62 -0.10
N ASP A 149 22.55 -0.30 -1.06
CA ASP A 149 23.11 1.04 -1.21
C ASP A 149 22.59 1.80 -2.46
N SER A 150 21.56 1.29 -3.15
CA SER A 150 21.13 1.90 -4.41
C SER A 150 19.61 1.94 -4.60
N PHE A 151 19.04 3.09 -4.29
CA PHE A 151 17.65 3.42 -4.61
C PHE A 151 17.36 3.38 -6.12
N GLU A 152 18.31 3.83 -6.95
CA GLU A 152 18.11 3.83 -8.41
C GLU A 152 18.06 2.42 -8.99
N LEU A 153 18.88 1.47 -8.50
CA LEU A 153 18.80 0.07 -8.94
C LEU A 153 17.51 -0.61 -8.46
N ARG A 154 17.04 -0.29 -7.24
CA ARG A 154 15.73 -0.72 -6.75
C ARG A 154 14.61 -0.26 -7.69
N ARG A 155 14.62 1.02 -8.10
CA ARG A 155 13.64 1.57 -9.04
C ARG A 155 13.75 0.99 -10.44
N ASP A 156 14.98 0.77 -10.92
CA ASP A 156 15.23 0.17 -12.23
C ASP A 156 14.66 -1.26 -12.29
N LEU A 157 14.91 -2.05 -11.24
CA LEU A 157 14.32 -3.37 -11.09
C LEU A 157 12.79 -3.32 -11.16
N LEU A 158 12.15 -2.41 -10.41
CA LEU A 158 10.70 -2.27 -10.42
C LEU A 158 10.13 -1.93 -11.80
N LYS A 159 10.80 -1.06 -12.54
CA LYS A 159 10.38 -0.59 -13.86
C LYS A 159 10.58 -1.64 -14.95
N ASN A 160 11.72 -2.32 -14.92
CA ASN A 160 12.18 -3.13 -16.04
C ASN A 160 11.89 -4.63 -15.88
N ARG A 161 11.79 -5.14 -14.65
CA ARG A 161 11.46 -6.55 -14.43
C ARG A 161 10.01 -6.80 -14.81
N LYS A 162 9.81 -7.45 -15.96
CA LYS A 162 8.50 -7.87 -16.46
C LYS A 162 8.20 -9.28 -16.00
N VAL A 163 7.01 -9.44 -15.42
CA VAL A 163 6.61 -10.65 -14.71
C VAL A 163 5.25 -11.09 -15.21
N LYS A 164 5.12 -12.39 -15.51
CA LYS A 164 3.86 -12.99 -15.95
C LYS A 164 2.95 -13.26 -14.74
N GLY A 165 1.66 -13.03 -14.90
CA GLY A 165 0.68 -13.26 -13.84
C GLY A 165 0.57 -14.73 -13.45
N GLY A 166 0.52 -15.62 -14.44
CA GLY A 166 0.35 -17.06 -14.22
C GLY A 166 -0.88 -17.39 -13.36
N LYS A 167 -0.88 -18.57 -12.73
CA LYS A 167 -1.94 -18.98 -11.80
C LYS A 167 -2.06 -18.09 -10.55
N TRP A 168 -1.04 -17.27 -10.27
CA TRP A 168 -1.02 -16.37 -9.12
C TRP A 168 -2.04 -15.24 -9.27
N ALA A 169 -2.22 -14.75 -10.49
CA ALA A 169 -3.10 -13.64 -10.80
C ALA A 169 -4.60 -13.99 -10.73
N VAL A 170 -4.97 -15.28 -10.65
CA VAL A 170 -6.37 -15.74 -10.79
C VAL A 170 -6.84 -16.57 -9.61
N TYR A 171 -8.13 -16.60 -9.27
CA TYR A 171 -9.20 -15.72 -9.76
C TYR A 171 -9.27 -14.47 -8.90
N ASP A 172 -9.61 -13.34 -9.53
CA ASP A 172 -9.83 -12.07 -8.85
C ASP A 172 -11.14 -11.45 -9.35
N GLU A 173 -11.75 -10.62 -8.52
CA GLU A 173 -13.00 -9.92 -8.83
C GLU A 173 -12.72 -8.52 -9.38
N HIS A 174 -11.61 -7.89 -8.96
CA HIS A 174 -11.27 -6.53 -9.36
C HIS A 174 -10.67 -6.44 -10.75
N THR A 175 -11.06 -5.41 -11.51
CA THR A 175 -10.43 -5.09 -12.80
C THR A 175 -9.25 -4.13 -12.64
N VAL A 176 -8.24 -4.26 -13.49
CA VAL A 176 -7.13 -3.31 -13.60
C VAL A 176 -7.21 -2.50 -14.89
N PRO A 177 -6.65 -1.27 -14.92
CA PRO A 177 -6.56 -0.47 -16.13
C PRO A 177 -5.45 -0.94 -17.06
N PHE A 178 -5.79 -1.14 -18.33
CA PHE A 178 -4.85 -1.35 -19.42
C PHE A 178 -4.79 -0.09 -20.26
N TYR A 179 -3.58 0.43 -20.47
CA TYR A 179 -3.34 1.54 -21.39
C TYR A 179 -2.16 1.22 -22.28
N ASP A 180 -2.35 1.43 -23.59
CA ASP A 180 -1.30 1.31 -24.59
C ASP A 180 -0.85 2.72 -25.01
N PRO A 181 0.40 3.11 -24.68
CA PRO A 181 0.98 4.40 -25.08
C PRO A 181 0.97 4.68 -26.59
N GLU A 182 1.11 3.65 -27.43
CA GLU A 182 1.24 3.79 -28.89
C GLU A 182 -0.14 3.91 -29.53
N THR A 183 -1.03 2.96 -29.23
CA THR A 183 -2.37 2.94 -29.83
C THR A 183 -3.38 3.84 -29.11
N LYS A 184 -3.02 4.38 -27.94
CA LYS A 184 -3.87 5.14 -27.01
C LYS A 184 -5.12 4.37 -26.56
N LYS A 185 -5.16 3.06 -26.76
CA LYS A 185 -6.28 2.22 -26.34
C LYS A 185 -6.30 2.09 -24.83
N PHE A 186 -7.48 2.27 -24.25
CA PHE A 186 -7.73 2.10 -22.83
C PHE A 186 -8.91 1.16 -22.61
N PHE A 187 -8.76 0.22 -21.68
CA PHE A 187 -9.85 -0.61 -21.20
C PHE A 187 -9.56 -1.10 -19.77
N LYS A 188 -10.56 -1.66 -19.12
CA LYS A 188 -10.42 -2.33 -17.82
C LYS A 188 -10.89 -3.77 -17.94
N ARG A 189 -10.13 -4.69 -17.35
CA ARG A 189 -10.57 -6.08 -17.17
C ARG A 189 -9.84 -6.72 -15.99
N GLN A 190 -10.33 -7.87 -15.54
CA GLN A 190 -9.59 -8.70 -14.60
C GLN A 190 -8.26 -9.16 -15.24
N VAL A 191 -7.25 -9.29 -14.39
CA VAL A 191 -5.96 -9.86 -14.78
C VAL A 191 -6.12 -11.34 -15.10
N GLN A 192 -5.28 -11.83 -16.01
CA GLN A 192 -5.28 -13.19 -16.53
C GLN A 192 -3.89 -13.79 -16.41
N GLU A 193 -3.80 -15.12 -16.53
CA GLU A 193 -2.52 -15.82 -16.41
C GLU A 193 -1.48 -15.38 -17.45
N SER A 194 -1.93 -14.95 -18.64
CA SER A 194 -1.07 -14.50 -19.74
C SER A 194 -0.58 -13.05 -19.60
N ASP A 195 -1.12 -12.28 -18.66
CA ASP A 195 -0.74 -10.88 -18.51
C ASP A 195 0.71 -10.73 -18.06
N VAL A 196 1.39 -9.76 -18.66
CA VAL A 196 2.78 -9.42 -18.33
C VAL A 196 2.85 -7.92 -18.03
N PHE A 197 3.28 -7.63 -16.81
CA PHE A 197 3.44 -6.27 -16.31
C PHE A 197 4.81 -6.10 -15.66
N SER A 198 5.28 -4.86 -15.55
CA SER A 198 6.39 -4.56 -14.65
C SER A 198 6.02 -4.81 -13.19
N LEU A 199 7.01 -5.03 -12.33
CA LEU A 199 6.78 -5.03 -10.89
C LEU A 199 6.09 -3.74 -10.42
N TYR A 200 6.45 -2.58 -10.99
CA TYR A 200 5.73 -1.32 -10.71
C TYR A 200 4.26 -1.38 -11.07
N GLU A 201 3.91 -1.90 -12.24
CA GLU A 201 2.50 -2.05 -12.64
C GLU A 201 1.75 -3.07 -11.77
N TRP A 202 2.39 -4.16 -11.36
CA TRP A 202 1.80 -5.11 -10.40
C TRP A 202 1.60 -4.49 -9.01
N ALA A 203 2.60 -3.78 -8.47
CA ALA A 203 2.49 -3.05 -7.21
C ALA A 203 1.44 -1.93 -7.29
N ASP A 204 1.37 -1.23 -8.42
CA ASP A 204 0.36 -0.23 -8.68
C ASP A 204 -1.06 -0.82 -8.69
N HIS A 205 -1.28 -1.94 -9.36
CA HIS A 205 -2.58 -2.62 -9.37
C HIS A 205 -2.96 -3.16 -7.98
N THR A 206 -1.96 -3.58 -7.21
CA THR A 206 -2.11 -3.99 -5.80
C THR A 206 -2.63 -2.85 -4.93
N LEU A 207 -2.09 -1.65 -5.10
CA LEU A 207 -2.39 -0.49 -4.24
C LEU A 207 -3.56 0.37 -4.74
N SER A 208 -3.60 0.69 -6.03
CA SER A 208 -4.53 1.68 -6.59
C SER A 208 -5.94 1.17 -6.80
N VAL A 209 -6.09 -0.11 -7.13
CA VAL A 209 -7.39 -0.77 -7.37
C VAL A 209 -7.57 -2.01 -6.51
N SER A 210 -6.67 -2.22 -5.54
CA SER A 210 -6.76 -3.31 -4.57
C SER A 210 -6.88 -4.70 -5.21
N ASN A 211 -6.21 -4.92 -6.34
CA ASN A 211 -6.32 -6.17 -7.09
C ASN A 211 -5.66 -7.34 -6.33
N ASN A 212 -6.41 -8.42 -6.08
CA ASN A 212 -5.90 -9.59 -5.36
C ASN A 212 -4.92 -10.39 -6.20
N GLY A 213 -5.17 -10.50 -7.51
CA GLY A 213 -4.27 -11.16 -8.45
C GLY A 213 -2.89 -10.53 -8.45
N ALA A 214 -2.86 -9.20 -8.56
CA ALA A 214 -1.64 -8.40 -8.49
C ALA A 214 -0.93 -8.58 -7.15
N ALA A 215 -1.65 -8.52 -6.03
CA ALA A 215 -1.05 -8.73 -4.70
C ALA A 215 -0.41 -10.12 -4.58
N SER A 216 -1.06 -11.16 -5.11
CA SER A 216 -0.52 -12.52 -5.14
C SER A 216 0.72 -12.66 -6.03
N VAL A 217 0.78 -11.95 -7.16
CA VAL A 217 1.98 -11.89 -8.00
C VAL A 217 3.11 -11.15 -7.29
N VAL A 218 2.83 -10.01 -6.64
CA VAL A 218 3.87 -9.27 -5.90
C VAL A 218 4.44 -10.11 -4.75
N TRP A 219 3.59 -10.83 -4.01
CA TRP A 219 4.05 -11.73 -2.95
C TRP A 219 4.89 -12.89 -3.50
N ARG A 220 4.51 -13.47 -4.65
CA ARG A 220 5.36 -14.45 -5.36
C ARG A 220 6.75 -13.87 -5.64
N GLU A 221 6.84 -12.65 -6.15
CA GLU A 221 8.12 -12.03 -6.47
C GLU A 221 8.96 -11.75 -5.23
N ALA A 222 8.36 -11.30 -4.13
CA ALA A 222 9.06 -11.17 -2.85
C ALA A 222 9.64 -12.51 -2.37
N ILE A 223 8.89 -13.61 -2.48
CA ILE A 223 9.39 -14.96 -2.17
C ILE A 223 10.59 -15.33 -3.04
N LEU A 224 10.51 -15.05 -4.35
CA LEU A 224 11.60 -15.36 -5.26
C LEU A 224 12.84 -14.52 -4.98
N MET A 225 12.69 -13.24 -4.62
CA MET A 225 13.81 -12.39 -4.19
C MET A 225 14.47 -12.96 -2.94
N TYR A 226 13.68 -13.31 -1.92
CA TYR A 226 14.18 -13.89 -0.67
C TYR A 226 14.94 -15.22 -0.90
N VAL A 227 14.38 -16.12 -1.70
CA VAL A 227 14.95 -17.46 -1.92
C VAL A 227 16.20 -17.43 -2.81
N PHE A 228 16.19 -16.61 -3.86
CA PHE A 228 17.26 -16.63 -4.86
C PHE A 228 18.33 -15.55 -4.62
N GLY A 229 18.06 -14.55 -3.77
CA GLY A 229 18.96 -13.41 -3.58
C GLY A 229 19.35 -12.78 -4.93
N GLU A 230 20.62 -12.47 -5.13
CA GLU A 230 21.12 -11.89 -6.38
C GLU A 230 20.76 -12.70 -7.65
N LYS A 231 20.60 -14.04 -7.54
CA LYS A 231 20.19 -14.87 -8.69
C LYS A 231 18.78 -14.53 -9.17
N TYR A 232 17.94 -13.91 -8.35
CA TYR A 232 16.64 -13.41 -8.76
C TYR A 232 16.76 -12.48 -9.97
N LEU A 233 17.82 -11.66 -10.05
CA LEU A 233 18.00 -10.64 -11.09
C LEU A 233 18.06 -11.22 -12.52
N THR A 234 18.49 -12.48 -12.64
CA THR A 234 18.55 -13.22 -13.92
C THR A 234 17.59 -14.40 -13.98
N LEU A 235 16.73 -14.57 -12.97
CA LEU A 235 15.82 -15.70 -12.86
C LEU A 235 14.80 -15.70 -14.00
N THR A 236 14.71 -16.82 -14.71
CA THR A 236 13.72 -17.04 -15.76
C THR A 236 12.38 -17.52 -15.18
N GLU A 237 11.28 -17.31 -15.91
CA GLU A 237 9.96 -17.82 -15.49
C GLU A 237 9.97 -19.35 -15.34
N ALA A 238 10.73 -20.06 -16.18
CA ALA A 238 10.85 -21.52 -16.10
C ALA A 238 11.56 -22.00 -14.82
N GLU A 239 12.59 -21.28 -14.37
CA GLU A 239 13.27 -21.57 -13.10
C GLU A 239 12.38 -21.25 -11.90
N ALA A 240 11.64 -20.14 -11.96
CA ALA A 240 10.66 -19.78 -10.94
C ALA A 240 9.55 -20.86 -10.82
N ASP A 241 8.98 -21.27 -11.96
CA ASP A 241 7.97 -22.33 -12.00
C ASP A 241 8.53 -23.67 -11.49
N ALA A 242 9.77 -24.01 -11.84
CA ALA A 242 10.43 -25.21 -11.36
C ALA A 242 10.61 -25.21 -9.84
N TYR A 243 10.97 -24.06 -9.25
CA TYR A 243 11.07 -23.91 -7.80
C TYR A 243 9.73 -24.23 -7.12
N PHE A 244 8.65 -23.54 -7.49
CA PHE A 244 7.35 -23.77 -6.85
C PHE A 244 6.77 -25.17 -7.09
N LYS A 245 7.17 -25.83 -8.19
CA LYS A 245 6.75 -27.21 -8.49
C LYS A 245 7.49 -28.25 -7.65
N ASN A 246 8.79 -28.01 -7.40
CA ASN A 246 9.67 -29.00 -6.77
C ASN A 246 9.81 -28.79 -5.26
N THR A 247 9.45 -27.62 -4.73
CA THR A 247 9.46 -27.34 -3.29
C THR A 247 8.19 -27.86 -2.62
N SER A 248 8.34 -28.43 -1.43
CA SER A 248 7.21 -29.00 -0.68
C SER A 248 6.20 -27.92 -0.29
N LYS A 249 4.91 -28.28 -0.21
CA LYS A 249 3.84 -27.34 0.19
C LYS A 249 4.04 -26.75 1.58
N ALA A 250 4.60 -27.53 2.51
CA ALA A 250 4.89 -27.08 3.86
C ALA A 250 6.01 -26.02 3.86
N GLU A 251 7.10 -26.30 3.15
CA GLU A 251 8.22 -25.35 3.02
C GLU A 251 7.80 -24.06 2.31
N LEU A 252 7.00 -24.15 1.25
CA LEU A 252 6.46 -22.97 0.57
C LEU A 252 5.59 -22.11 1.50
N ALA A 253 4.76 -22.73 2.34
CA ALA A 253 3.94 -22.00 3.29
C ALA A 253 4.80 -21.32 4.36
N ASP A 254 5.84 -22.00 4.85
CA ASP A 254 6.77 -21.44 5.83
C ASP A 254 7.50 -20.22 5.27
N ILE A 255 8.07 -20.34 4.06
CA ILE A 255 8.76 -19.25 3.39
C ILE A 255 7.81 -18.08 3.12
N ALA A 256 6.60 -18.35 2.62
CA ALA A 256 5.65 -17.29 2.29
C ALA A 256 5.26 -16.44 3.51
N ILE A 257 5.03 -17.08 4.65
CA ILE A 257 4.70 -16.40 5.92
C ILE A 257 5.90 -15.64 6.47
N THR A 258 7.10 -16.22 6.42
CA THR A 258 8.34 -15.54 6.83
C THR A 258 8.57 -14.28 6.02
N VAL A 259 8.48 -14.36 4.69
CA VAL A 259 8.74 -13.23 3.79
C VAL A 259 7.73 -12.10 3.99
N VAL A 260 6.45 -12.42 4.13
CA VAL A 260 5.41 -11.37 4.19
C VAL A 260 5.30 -10.71 5.56
N ASN A 261 5.57 -11.44 6.64
CA ASN A 261 5.40 -10.94 8.01
C ASN A 261 6.71 -10.53 8.68
N GLY A 262 7.85 -11.10 8.29
CA GLY A 262 9.17 -10.79 8.85
C GLY A 262 9.52 -9.29 8.86
N PRO A 263 9.21 -8.52 7.81
CA PRO A 263 9.38 -7.07 7.83
C PRO A 263 8.52 -6.37 8.89
N LEU A 264 7.28 -6.84 9.13
CA LEU A 264 6.42 -6.29 10.18
C LEU A 264 6.98 -6.59 11.57
N GLU A 265 7.43 -7.83 11.80
CA GLU A 265 8.06 -8.25 13.06
C GLU A 265 9.33 -7.44 13.35
N SER A 266 10.10 -7.12 12.32
CA SER A 266 11.30 -6.28 12.41
C SER A 266 10.98 -4.83 12.78
N LEU A 267 9.77 -4.36 12.49
CA LEU A 267 9.23 -3.07 12.94
C LEU A 267 8.62 -3.14 14.36
N GLY A 268 8.70 -4.30 15.04
CA GLY A 268 8.11 -4.50 16.36
C GLY A 268 6.59 -4.72 16.33
N ILE A 269 6.01 -5.00 15.16
CA ILE A 269 4.60 -5.34 15.01
C ILE A 269 4.45 -6.84 15.23
N THR A 270 3.73 -7.23 16.27
CA THR A 270 3.62 -8.64 16.66
C THR A 270 2.65 -9.42 15.76
N ASN A 271 2.74 -10.75 15.76
CA ASN A 271 1.84 -11.61 14.99
C ASN A 271 0.37 -11.47 15.41
N GLU A 272 0.10 -11.08 16.65
CA GLU A 272 -1.23 -10.80 17.19
C GLU A 272 -1.77 -9.45 16.71
N GLU A 273 -0.88 -8.50 16.42
CA GLU A 273 -1.21 -7.17 15.92
C GLU A 273 -1.45 -7.17 14.41
N TRP A 274 -0.56 -7.78 13.62
CA TRP A 274 -0.75 -7.90 12.19
C TRP A 274 0.01 -9.08 11.61
N ARG A 275 -0.72 -10.02 11.00
CA ARG A 275 -0.13 -11.05 10.14
C ARG A 275 -1.00 -11.40 8.95
N LEU A 276 -0.38 -11.81 7.86
CA LEU A 276 -1.02 -12.50 6.75
C LEU A 276 -0.74 -13.99 6.82
N GLY A 277 -1.79 -14.79 6.66
CA GLY A 277 -1.73 -16.26 6.71
C GLY A 277 -1.97 -16.97 5.38
N GLN A 278 -2.38 -16.27 4.32
CA GLN A 278 -2.78 -16.90 3.07
C GLN A 278 -2.68 -15.93 1.89
N MET A 279 -2.32 -16.45 0.72
CA MET A 279 -2.38 -15.73 -0.56
C MET A 279 -3.79 -15.16 -0.86
N PHE A 280 -3.83 -14.07 -1.62
CA PHE A 280 -5.07 -13.34 -1.92
C PHE A 280 -5.96 -13.99 -3.00
N THR A 281 -5.44 -14.90 -3.82
CA THR A 281 -6.21 -15.60 -4.85
C THR A 281 -6.24 -17.11 -4.63
N ARG A 282 -7.32 -17.75 -5.09
CA ARG A 282 -7.45 -19.21 -5.04
C ARG A 282 -6.37 -19.93 -5.86
N GLY A 283 -5.95 -19.37 -7.00
CA GLY A 283 -4.89 -19.94 -7.82
C GLY A 283 -3.54 -19.90 -7.10
N ALA A 284 -3.21 -18.79 -6.45
CA ALA A 284 -2.02 -18.69 -5.60
C ALA A 284 -2.10 -19.61 -4.37
N THR A 285 -3.26 -19.69 -3.68
CA THR A 285 -3.45 -20.62 -2.55
C THR A 285 -3.32 -22.09 -2.97
N GLY A 286 -3.67 -22.43 -4.21
CA GLY A 286 -3.43 -23.76 -4.78
C GLY A 286 -1.94 -24.10 -4.92
N ILE A 287 -1.08 -23.10 -5.06
CA ILE A 287 0.38 -23.25 -5.11
C ILE A 287 0.97 -23.24 -3.70
N ILE A 288 0.59 -22.27 -2.86
CA ILE A 288 1.08 -22.12 -1.49
C ILE A 288 -0.12 -22.20 -0.53
N PRO A 289 -0.25 -23.25 0.29
CA PRO A 289 -1.36 -23.35 1.22
C PRO A 289 -1.23 -22.31 2.34
N GLY A 290 -2.36 -21.91 2.92
CA GLY A 290 -2.37 -20.98 4.04
C GLY A 290 -1.81 -21.60 5.33
N LYS A 291 -1.24 -20.75 6.20
CA LYS A 291 -0.67 -21.10 7.51
C LYS A 291 -0.90 -19.96 8.51
N GLY A 292 -1.29 -20.26 9.74
CA GLY A 292 -1.40 -19.28 10.84
C GLY A 292 -2.59 -18.31 10.82
N GLY A 293 -3.33 -18.24 9.70
CA GLY A 293 -4.47 -17.32 9.53
C GLY A 293 -4.04 -15.85 9.47
N SER A 294 -4.96 -14.96 9.13
CA SER A 294 -4.69 -13.52 9.03
C SER A 294 -5.34 -12.76 10.17
N ILE A 295 -4.65 -11.75 10.70
CA ILE A 295 -5.18 -10.79 11.67
C ILE A 295 -4.64 -9.39 11.38
N GLY A 296 -5.39 -8.36 11.75
CA GLY A 296 -4.93 -6.99 11.82
C GLY A 296 -5.65 -6.24 12.92
N THR A 297 -4.92 -5.45 13.69
CA THR A 297 -5.43 -4.55 14.73
C THR A 297 -5.22 -3.09 14.28
N PRO A 298 -6.10 -2.16 14.66
CA PRO A 298 -5.86 -0.73 14.44
C PRO A 298 -4.53 -0.22 15.01
N GLU A 299 -4.07 -0.81 16.11
CA GLU A 299 -2.75 -0.51 16.68
C GLU A 299 -1.61 -0.96 15.75
N GLY A 300 -1.64 -2.22 15.28
CA GLY A 300 -0.62 -2.74 14.37
C GLY A 300 -0.54 -1.94 13.07
N LEU A 301 -1.68 -1.51 12.53
CA LEU A 301 -1.71 -0.60 11.39
C LEU A 301 -1.11 0.77 11.72
N MET A 302 -1.36 1.31 12.92
CA MET A 302 -0.78 2.58 13.34
C MET A 302 0.74 2.49 13.49
N LYS A 303 1.24 1.38 14.07
CA LYS A 303 2.68 1.09 14.16
C LYS A 303 3.35 1.01 12.79
N TRP A 304 2.66 0.44 11.79
CA TRP A 304 3.18 0.40 10.42
C TRP A 304 3.25 1.78 9.74
N MET A 305 2.40 2.73 10.17
CA MET A 305 2.38 4.08 9.59
C MET A 305 3.47 5.01 10.14
N VAL A 306 4.10 4.66 11.27
CA VAL A 306 5.08 5.50 11.96
C VAL A 306 6.52 5.12 11.64
#